data_AF-A0A1Y3BCW3-F1
#
_entry.id   AF-A0A1Y3BCW3-F1
#
_cell.length_a   1.000
_cell.length_b   1.000
_cell.length_c   1.000
_cell.angle_alpha   90.00
_cell.angle_beta   90.00
_cell.angle_gamma   90.00
#
_symmetry.space_group_name_H-M   'P 1'
#
loop_
_entity.id
_entity.type
_entity.pdbx_description
1 polymer ?
#
loop_
_entity_poly.entity_id
_entity_poly.type
_entity_poly.pdbx_seq_one_letter_code
_entity_poly.pdbx_strand_id
1 'polypeptide(L)'
;MKSFDQCKPTFSHLAIITMINKGFVKHVVSQNIDGLFLRANIDRENLSELHGNYFIDECIECHSRFIRNRPSPTMGCKFTGDKCKKCDGPVHDTILDWEQELPDDEFDRAQIESKKCDLAICLGTSLQIEPANLLPLEVLEKSEIQHENTDDNQLNKLVIINLQRTKFDRHADLVIHHYVDKVMELICQQLMIQVAPFESALDPTKSCHDLIPWNRNDFRPTIKSRNELL
;
A
#
# COMPACT_ATOMS: atom_id res chain seq x y z
N MET A 1 15.20 -5.75 -19.34
CA MET A 1 14.24 -5.43 -18.26
C MET A 1 14.03 -3.93 -18.27
N LYS A 2 12.79 -3.43 -18.18
CA LYS A 2 12.58 -1.97 -18.08
C LYS A 2 13.10 -1.49 -16.73
N SER A 3 13.68 -0.30 -16.69
CA SER A 3 14.05 0.34 -15.42
C SER A 3 12.77 0.80 -14.70
N PHE A 4 12.79 0.87 -13.36
CA PHE A 4 11.60 1.17 -12.55
C PHE A 4 10.93 2.50 -12.93
N ASP A 5 11.70 3.51 -13.31
CA ASP A 5 11.25 4.81 -13.79
C ASP A 5 10.45 4.76 -15.11
N GLN A 6 10.58 3.68 -15.87
CA GLN A 6 9.87 3.42 -17.13
C GLN A 6 8.61 2.56 -16.97
N CYS A 7 8.45 1.91 -15.81
CA CYS A 7 7.23 1.16 -15.49
C CYS A 7 6.04 2.11 -15.34
N LYS A 8 4.83 1.61 -15.56
CA LYS A 8 3.58 2.36 -15.35
C LYS A 8 2.67 1.53 -14.45
N PRO A 9 1.83 2.18 -13.61
CA PRO A 9 0.81 1.48 -12.85
C PRO A 9 -0.05 0.60 -13.77
N THR A 10 -0.33 -0.63 -13.33
CA THR A 10 -1.22 -1.55 -14.05
C THR A 10 -2.69 -1.15 -13.84
N PHE A 11 -3.60 -1.83 -14.54
CA PHE A 11 -5.03 -1.62 -14.33
C PHE A 11 -5.42 -1.83 -12.87
N SER A 12 -4.89 -2.88 -12.22
CA SER A 12 -5.17 -3.19 -10.81
C SER A 12 -4.76 -2.07 -9.85
N HIS A 13 -3.61 -1.42 -10.06
CA HIS A 13 -3.20 -0.27 -9.23
C HIS A 13 -4.21 0.87 -9.33
N LEU A 14 -4.61 1.23 -10.56
CA LEU A 14 -5.57 2.30 -10.83
C LEU A 14 -6.98 1.96 -10.31
N ALA A 15 -7.39 0.68 -10.44
CA ALA A 15 -8.65 0.18 -9.95
C ALA A 15 -8.73 0.29 -8.42
N ILE A 16 -7.69 -0.15 -7.71
CA ILE A 16 -7.61 -0.06 -6.24
C ILE A 16 -7.71 1.39 -5.77
N ILE A 17 -6.99 2.31 -6.41
CA ILE A 17 -7.06 3.75 -6.06
C ILE A 17 -8.45 4.31 -6.33
N THR A 18 -9.08 3.94 -7.44
CA THR A 18 -10.46 4.34 -7.75
C THR A 18 -11.43 3.80 -6.69
N MET A 19 -11.21 2.57 -6.21
CA MET A 19 -12.00 1.94 -5.16
C MET A 19 -11.79 2.60 -3.79
N ILE A 20 -10.57 3.06 -3.47
CA ILE A 20 -10.29 3.86 -2.27
C ILE A 20 -11.10 5.16 -2.31
N ASN A 21 -11.01 5.90 -3.43
CA ASN A 21 -11.73 7.16 -3.62
C ASN A 21 -13.26 7.02 -3.55
N LYS A 22 -13.78 5.83 -3.89
CA LYS A 22 -15.20 5.48 -3.78
C LYS A 22 -15.58 4.85 -2.44
N GLY A 23 -14.62 4.65 -1.54
CA GLY A 23 -14.84 4.10 -0.20
C GLY A 23 -15.00 2.59 -0.11
N PHE A 24 -14.75 1.84 -1.20
CA PHE A 24 -14.79 0.36 -1.21
C PHE A 24 -13.55 -0.25 -0.56
N VAL A 25 -12.37 0.33 -0.78
CA VAL A 25 -11.11 -0.11 -0.18
C VAL A 25 -10.71 0.90 0.89
N LYS A 26 -10.36 0.44 2.09
CA LYS A 26 -9.99 1.32 3.21
C LYS A 26 -8.48 1.55 3.30
N HIS A 27 -7.70 0.52 3.01
CA HIS A 27 -6.25 0.54 3.14
C HIS A 27 -5.60 -0.48 2.21
N VAL A 28 -4.36 -0.21 1.79
CA VAL A 28 -3.52 -1.09 1.00
C VAL A 28 -2.26 -1.39 1.81
N VAL A 29 -1.96 -2.67 1.99
CA VAL A 29 -0.68 -3.13 2.51
C VAL A 29 0.12 -3.70 1.35
N SER A 30 1.26 -3.10 1.04
CA SER A 30 2.12 -3.50 -0.07
C SER A 30 3.45 -4.08 0.43
N GLN A 31 3.84 -5.20 -0.17
CA GLN A 31 5.18 -5.78 -0.05
C GLN A 31 6.09 -5.37 -1.22
N ASN A 32 5.54 -4.69 -2.23
CA ASN A 32 6.29 -4.28 -3.41
C ASN A 32 7.10 -3.02 -3.11
N ILE A 33 8.31 -2.97 -3.66
CA ILE A 33 9.21 -1.81 -3.58
C ILE A 33 9.19 -0.95 -4.86
N ASP A 34 8.38 -1.31 -5.86
CA ASP A 34 8.37 -0.70 -7.19
C ASP A 34 7.84 0.75 -7.25
N GLY A 35 7.18 1.20 -6.19
CA GLY A 35 6.59 2.53 -6.06
C GLY A 35 5.38 2.79 -6.94
N LEU A 36 4.76 1.78 -7.56
CA LEU A 36 3.68 1.99 -8.52
C LEU A 36 2.39 2.52 -7.89
N PHE A 37 2.11 2.22 -6.61
CA PHE A 37 1.00 2.84 -5.89
C PHE A 37 1.23 4.34 -5.67
N LEU A 38 2.42 4.73 -5.18
CA LEU A 38 2.83 6.13 -5.07
C LEU A 38 2.72 6.85 -6.41
N ARG A 39 3.26 6.24 -7.47
CA ARG A 39 3.27 6.82 -8.82
C ARG A 39 1.90 6.90 -9.45
N ALA A 40 0.97 6.06 -9.02
CA ALA A 40 -0.45 6.16 -9.36
C ALA A 40 -1.20 7.19 -8.49
N ASN A 41 -0.48 7.93 -7.63
CA ASN A 41 -0.98 9.00 -6.77
C ASN A 41 -1.99 8.53 -5.73
N ILE A 42 -1.72 7.39 -5.08
CA ILE A 42 -2.46 6.98 -3.87
C ILE A 42 -2.21 7.98 -2.73
N ASP A 43 -3.21 8.22 -1.89
CA ASP A 43 -3.01 8.95 -0.64
C ASP A 43 -2.15 8.12 0.32
N ARG A 44 -1.10 8.75 0.88
CA ARG A 44 -0.19 8.15 1.87
C ARG A 44 -0.92 7.52 3.05
N GLU A 45 -2.05 8.11 3.47
CA GLU A 45 -2.84 7.64 4.60
C GLU A 45 -3.45 6.25 4.36
N ASN A 46 -3.70 5.90 3.08
CA ASN A 46 -4.31 4.63 2.67
C ASN A 46 -3.30 3.55 2.27
N LEU A 47 -2.00 3.80 2.41
CA LEU A 47 -0.94 2.85 2.03
C LEU A 47 -0.08 2.50 3.23
N SER A 48 0.38 1.24 3.32
CA SER A 48 1.55 0.83 4.11
C SER A 48 2.55 0.12 3.21
N GLU A 49 3.78 0.63 3.10
CA GLU A 49 4.85 0.04 2.27
C GLU A 49 5.83 -0.72 3.17
N LEU A 50 5.63 -2.03 3.32
CA LEU A 50 6.33 -2.81 4.34
C LEU A 50 7.82 -3.02 4.03
N HIS A 51 8.20 -3.10 2.76
CA HIS A 51 9.58 -3.41 2.35
C HIS A 51 10.33 -2.19 1.77
N GLY A 52 9.77 -0.98 1.95
CA GLY A 52 10.29 0.24 1.37
C GLY A 52 9.78 0.54 -0.04
N ASN A 53 10.35 1.56 -0.66
CA ASN A 53 9.96 2.04 -1.98
C ASN A 53 11.15 2.67 -2.70
N TYR A 54 11.39 2.28 -3.96
CA TYR A 54 12.48 2.81 -4.79
C TYR A 54 12.47 4.32 -4.93
N PHE A 55 11.32 4.98 -4.76
CA PHE A 55 11.19 6.42 -4.93
C PHE A 55 11.06 7.16 -3.60
N ILE A 56 11.19 6.48 -2.45
CA ILE A 56 11.11 7.11 -1.12
C ILE A 56 12.42 6.92 -0.37
N ASP A 57 12.94 8.04 0.11
CA ASP A 57 14.03 8.07 1.08
C ASP A 57 13.56 8.68 2.41
N GLU A 58 14.27 8.38 3.48
CA GLU A 58 13.96 8.82 4.83
C GLU A 58 15.18 9.46 5.50
N CYS A 59 14.97 10.57 6.22
CA CYS A 59 15.99 11.10 7.11
C CYS A 59 16.07 10.29 8.40
N ILE A 60 17.25 9.78 8.75
CA ILE A 60 17.42 8.94 9.96
C ILE A 60 17.40 9.74 11.28
N GLU A 61 17.40 11.08 11.22
CA GLU A 61 17.33 11.92 12.42
C GLU A 61 15.90 12.34 12.76
N CYS A 62 15.14 12.79 11.76
CA CYS A 62 13.78 13.34 11.97
C CYS A 62 12.67 12.49 11.34
N HIS A 63 13.02 11.34 10.75
CA HIS A 63 12.11 10.38 10.11
C HIS A 63 11.22 10.98 9.01
N SER A 64 11.58 12.15 8.49
CA SER A 64 10.86 12.73 7.37
C SER A 64 11.16 11.97 6.09
N ARG A 65 10.09 11.56 5.39
CA ARG A 65 10.17 10.86 4.12
C ARG A 65 10.04 11.81 2.95
N PHE A 66 10.72 11.47 1.86
CA PHE A 66 10.80 12.30 0.65
C PHE A 66 10.64 11.45 -0.60
N ILE A 67 9.77 11.89 -1.52
CA ILE A 67 9.65 11.36 -2.88
C ILE A 67 10.80 11.88 -3.73
N ARG A 68 11.49 10.96 -4.41
CA ARG A 68 12.48 11.23 -5.45
C ARG A 68 11.82 11.24 -6.84
N ASN A 69 12.40 12.03 -7.74
CA ASN A 69 12.03 12.00 -9.16
C ASN A 69 12.67 10.85 -9.97
N ARG A 70 13.57 10.11 -9.32
CA ARG A 70 14.29 8.95 -9.86
C ARG A 70 14.47 7.90 -8.77
N PRO A 71 14.68 6.61 -9.12
CA PRO A 71 14.96 5.59 -8.13
C PRO A 71 16.13 5.97 -7.21
N SER A 72 16.03 5.58 -5.95
CA SER A 72 17.07 5.78 -4.95
C SER A 72 18.39 5.17 -5.42
N PRO A 73 19.54 5.84 -5.22
CA PRO A 73 20.83 5.36 -5.72
C PRO A 73 21.37 4.15 -4.94
N THR A 74 20.77 3.82 -3.79
CA THR A 74 21.21 2.76 -2.87
C THR A 74 20.05 1.82 -2.49
N MET A 75 20.40 0.71 -1.82
CA MET A 75 19.47 -0.25 -1.23
C MET A 75 20.05 -0.79 0.08
N GLY A 76 19.18 -1.18 1.01
CA GLY A 76 19.54 -1.73 2.32
C GLY A 76 19.66 -0.66 3.41
N CYS A 77 18.80 0.36 3.36
CA CYS A 77 18.78 1.52 4.26
C CYS A 77 20.13 2.25 4.36
N LYS A 78 20.77 2.52 3.21
CA LYS A 78 22.10 3.14 3.13
C LYS A 78 21.99 4.63 2.85
N PHE A 79 23.04 5.35 3.24
CA PHE A 79 23.16 6.78 2.99
C PHE A 79 23.19 7.07 1.48
N THR A 80 22.28 7.91 1.02
CA THR A 80 22.06 8.21 -0.40
C THR A 80 23.01 9.29 -0.94
N GLY A 81 23.71 10.01 -0.05
CA GLY A 81 24.47 11.21 -0.38
C GLY A 81 23.68 12.51 -0.19
N ASP A 82 22.37 12.43 0.04
CA ASP A 82 21.50 13.60 0.21
C ASP A 82 21.34 14.03 1.68
N LYS A 83 21.00 15.32 1.86
CA LYS A 83 20.69 15.89 3.18
C LYS A 83 19.21 16.22 3.31
N CYS A 84 18.69 16.05 4.53
CA CYS A 84 17.30 16.28 4.86
C CYS A 84 16.91 17.74 4.67
N LYS A 85 15.81 18.00 3.96
CA LYS A 85 15.30 19.35 3.73
C LYS A 85 14.69 20.01 4.98
N LYS A 86 14.50 19.27 6.07
CA LYS A 86 13.95 19.78 7.34
C LYS A 86 15.01 19.99 8.45
N CYS A 87 15.99 19.09 8.58
CA CYS A 87 16.98 19.14 9.68
C CYS A 87 18.45 19.07 9.25
N ASP A 88 18.76 19.00 7.95
CA ASP A 88 20.11 18.80 7.38
C ASP A 88 20.78 17.45 7.71
N GLY A 89 20.10 16.56 8.43
CA GLY A 89 20.55 15.19 8.74
C GLY A 89 20.69 14.28 7.51
N PRO A 90 21.39 13.14 7.65
CA PRO A 90 21.62 12.20 6.56
C PRO A 90 20.31 11.53 6.09
N VAL A 91 20.17 11.38 4.78
CA VAL A 91 19.02 10.75 4.12
C VAL A 91 19.42 9.37 3.59
N HIS A 92 18.65 8.36 3.95
CA HIS A 92 18.87 6.96 3.60
C HIS A 92 17.73 6.44 2.70
N ASP A 93 18.02 5.45 1.85
CA ASP A 93 16.96 4.73 1.15
C ASP A 93 16.08 3.95 2.13
N THR A 94 14.87 3.58 1.72
CA THR A 94 13.92 2.83 2.55
C THR A 94 13.88 1.33 2.26
N ILE A 95 14.68 0.85 1.31
CA ILE A 95 14.57 -0.53 0.80
C ILE A 95 15.26 -1.47 1.77
N LEU A 96 14.51 -2.46 2.24
CA LEU A 96 15.03 -3.44 3.21
C LEU A 96 15.92 -4.48 2.54
N ASP A 97 17.02 -4.84 3.22
CA ASP A 97 17.78 -6.08 3.01
C ASP A 97 17.25 -7.17 3.96
N TRP A 98 17.64 -8.43 3.75
CA TRP A 98 17.07 -9.59 4.44
C TRP A 98 17.15 -9.56 5.97
N GLU A 99 18.15 -8.89 6.53
CA GLU A 99 18.41 -8.83 7.96
C GLU A 99 17.72 -7.63 8.65
N GLN A 100 17.00 -6.80 7.89
CA GLN A 100 16.37 -5.60 8.41
C GLN A 100 14.93 -5.85 8.83
N GLU A 101 14.54 -5.21 9.93
CA GLU A 101 13.17 -5.25 10.44
C GLU A 101 12.25 -4.39 9.57
N LEU A 102 10.95 -4.72 9.57
CA LEU A 102 9.95 -3.88 8.92
C LEU A 102 9.88 -2.52 9.63
N PRO A 103 9.61 -1.41 8.92
CA PRO A 103 9.39 -0.11 9.54
C PRO A 103 8.16 -0.15 10.46
N ASP A 104 8.37 0.14 11.75
CA ASP A 104 7.35 0.05 12.79
C ASP A 104 6.08 0.80 12.44
N ASP A 105 6.19 2.04 11.94
CA ASP A 105 5.03 2.87 11.64
C ASP A 105 4.18 2.33 10.47
N GLU A 106 4.81 1.67 9.50
CA GLU A 106 4.11 1.02 8.38
C GLU A 106 3.45 -0.27 8.84
N PHE A 107 4.16 -1.07 9.63
CA PHE A 107 3.71 -2.36 10.10
C PHE A 107 2.61 -2.23 11.15
N ASP A 108 2.76 -1.36 12.14
CA ASP A 108 1.73 -1.05 13.14
C ASP A 108 0.45 -0.58 12.46
N ARG A 109 0.55 0.32 11.48
CA ARG A 109 -0.60 0.77 10.71
C ARG A 109 -1.24 -0.38 9.94
N ALA A 110 -0.44 -1.22 9.30
CA ALA A 110 -0.93 -2.38 8.56
C ALA A 110 -1.66 -3.37 9.49
N GLN A 111 -1.14 -3.62 10.68
CA GLN A 111 -1.79 -4.44 11.70
C GLN A 111 -3.11 -3.82 12.16
N ILE A 112 -3.13 -2.52 12.46
CA ILE A 112 -4.34 -1.80 12.87
C ILE A 112 -5.43 -1.91 11.80
N GLU A 113 -5.10 -1.67 10.53
CA GLU A 113 -6.09 -1.71 9.45
C GLU A 113 -6.52 -3.15 9.09
N SER A 114 -5.60 -4.13 9.16
CA SER A 114 -5.94 -5.54 8.98
C SER A 114 -6.88 -6.04 10.09
N LYS A 115 -6.62 -5.66 11.34
CA LYS A 115 -7.52 -5.92 12.48
C LYS A 115 -8.85 -5.20 12.38
N LYS A 116 -9.00 -4.14 11.61
CA LYS A 116 -10.28 -3.43 11.43
C LYS A 116 -11.13 -3.98 10.29
N CYS A 117 -10.51 -4.55 9.27
CA CYS A 117 -11.24 -5.02 8.09
C CYS A 117 -12.18 -6.20 8.40
N ASP A 118 -13.20 -6.34 7.57
CA ASP A 118 -14.11 -7.49 7.48
C ASP A 118 -13.87 -8.31 6.20
N LEU A 119 -13.10 -7.77 5.25
CA LEU A 119 -12.66 -8.47 4.05
C LEU A 119 -11.20 -8.16 3.76
N ALA A 120 -10.36 -9.19 3.77
CA ALA A 120 -8.97 -9.13 3.30
C ALA A 120 -8.86 -9.78 1.91
N ILE A 121 -8.24 -9.08 0.97
CA ILE A 121 -8.00 -9.60 -0.39
C ILE A 121 -6.49 -9.56 -0.68
N CYS A 122 -5.89 -10.74 -0.83
CA CYS A 122 -4.47 -10.88 -1.22
C CYS A 122 -4.35 -10.92 -2.75
N LEU A 123 -3.59 -9.99 -3.33
CA LEU A 123 -3.40 -9.89 -4.78
C LEU A 123 -1.94 -10.15 -5.14
N GLY A 124 -1.67 -11.22 -5.90
CA GLY A 124 -0.35 -11.43 -6.51
C GLY A 124 0.81 -11.66 -5.53
N THR A 125 0.53 -12.21 -4.34
CA THR A 125 1.55 -12.57 -3.35
C THR A 125 1.48 -14.07 -3.03
N SER A 126 2.65 -14.70 -2.85
CA SER A 126 2.75 -16.11 -2.43
C SER A 126 2.51 -16.30 -0.92
N LEU A 127 2.46 -15.20 -0.16
CA LEU A 127 2.28 -15.17 1.29
C LEU A 127 3.37 -15.95 2.06
N GLN A 128 4.61 -15.92 1.58
CA GLN A 128 5.71 -16.67 2.21
C GLN A 128 6.50 -15.88 3.26
N ILE A 129 6.61 -14.57 3.09
CA ILE A 129 7.50 -13.73 3.90
C ILE A 129 6.78 -13.26 5.16
N GLU A 130 7.31 -13.65 6.32
CA GLU A 130 6.89 -13.16 7.63
C GLU A 130 7.59 -11.84 7.98
N PRO A 131 6.95 -10.94 8.75
CA PRO A 131 5.59 -11.07 9.30
C PRO A 131 4.48 -10.58 8.34
N ALA A 132 4.83 -10.04 7.17
CA ALA A 132 3.87 -9.44 6.24
C ALA A 132 2.74 -10.40 5.79
N ASN A 133 3.04 -11.68 5.63
CA ASN A 133 2.06 -12.70 5.25
C ASN A 133 1.02 -13.00 6.32
N LEU A 134 1.25 -12.66 7.60
CA LEU A 134 0.31 -12.94 8.69
C LEU A 134 -0.83 -11.91 8.72
N LEU A 135 -0.61 -10.71 8.20
CA LEU A 135 -1.57 -9.60 8.24
C LEU A 135 -2.95 -9.96 7.66
N PRO A 136 -3.08 -10.68 6.53
CA PRO A 136 -4.39 -11.08 6.01
C PRO A 136 -5.15 -12.07 6.89
N LEU A 137 -4.49 -12.77 7.82
CA LEU A 137 -5.14 -13.73 8.73
C LEU A 137 -5.84 -13.02 9.90
N GLU A 138 -5.45 -11.80 10.23
CA GLU A 138 -6.04 -10.97 11.29
C GLU A 138 -7.56 -10.76 11.09
N VAL A 139 -8.04 -10.81 9.84
CA VAL A 139 -9.47 -10.73 9.52
C VAL A 139 -10.24 -11.93 10.09
N LEU A 140 -9.61 -13.11 10.16
CA LEU A 140 -10.24 -14.36 10.58
C LEU A 140 -10.31 -14.49 12.11
N GLU A 141 -9.33 -13.97 12.84
CA GLU A 141 -9.32 -14.02 14.31
C GLU A 141 -10.57 -13.37 14.93
N LYS A 142 -11.13 -12.35 14.27
CA LYS A 142 -12.36 -11.67 14.70
C LYS A 142 -13.60 -12.55 14.58
N SER A 143 -13.63 -13.47 13.60
CA SER A 143 -14.76 -14.36 13.41
C SER A 143 -14.92 -15.34 14.58
N GLU A 144 -13.82 -15.85 15.13
CA GLU A 144 -13.83 -16.80 16.24
C GLU A 144 -14.41 -16.18 17.52
N ILE A 145 -14.12 -14.91 17.79
CA ILE A 145 -14.58 -14.19 18.99
C ILE A 145 -16.04 -13.74 18.87
N GLN A 146 -16.49 -13.36 17.67
CA GLN A 146 -17.86 -12.83 17.45
C GLN A 146 -18.92 -13.94 17.40
N HIS A 147 -18.56 -15.18 17.07
CA HIS A 147 -19.48 -16.32 17.04
C HIS A 147 -20.06 -16.69 18.41
N GLU A 148 -19.47 -16.23 19.52
CA GLU A 148 -19.98 -16.56 20.86
C GLU A 148 -21.09 -15.59 21.36
N ASN A 149 -21.31 -14.41 20.78
CA ASN A 149 -22.13 -13.38 21.45
C ASN A 149 -23.05 -12.47 20.60
N THR A 150 -23.24 -12.64 19.28
CA THR A 150 -24.13 -11.75 18.52
C THR A 150 -24.87 -12.41 17.35
N ASP A 151 -26.16 -12.08 17.19
CA ASP A 151 -27.04 -12.36 16.03
C ASP A 151 -26.63 -11.64 14.73
N ASP A 152 -25.52 -10.90 14.74
CA ASP A 152 -25.02 -10.17 13.57
C ASP A 152 -24.12 -11.08 12.72
N ASN A 153 -24.65 -11.44 11.55
CA ASN A 153 -24.10 -12.36 10.57
C ASN A 153 -22.93 -11.74 9.75
N GLN A 154 -22.12 -10.86 10.36
CA GLN A 154 -21.02 -10.20 9.67
C GLN A 154 -19.83 -11.15 9.55
N LEU A 155 -19.82 -11.88 8.44
CA LEU A 155 -18.76 -12.84 8.15
C LEU A 155 -17.50 -12.10 7.71
N ASN A 156 -16.47 -12.15 8.54
CA ASN A 156 -15.13 -11.76 8.15
C ASN A 156 -14.60 -12.76 7.10
N LYS A 157 -13.97 -12.27 6.03
CA LYS A 157 -13.57 -13.09 4.87
C LYS A 157 -12.15 -12.86 4.41
N LEU A 158 -11.48 -13.93 4.00
CA LEU A 158 -10.18 -13.90 3.32
C LEU A 158 -10.31 -14.41 1.89
N VAL A 159 -9.92 -13.58 0.92
CA VAL A 159 -9.87 -13.92 -0.50
C VAL A 159 -8.43 -13.85 -1.00
N ILE A 160 -8.02 -14.84 -1.79
CA ILE A 160 -6.68 -14.90 -2.38
C ILE A 160 -6.80 -14.95 -3.90
N ILE A 161 -6.16 -14.01 -4.59
CA ILE A 161 -6.08 -13.95 -6.06
C ILE A 161 -4.62 -14.06 -6.46
N ASN A 162 -4.21 -15.24 -6.90
CA ASN A 162 -2.83 -15.51 -7.30
C ASN A 162 -2.74 -16.65 -8.32
N LEU A 163 -1.84 -16.54 -9.29
CA LEU A 163 -1.63 -17.59 -10.31
C LEU A 163 -1.08 -18.88 -9.70
N GLN A 164 -0.21 -18.76 -8.70
CA GLN A 164 0.39 -19.88 -7.99
C GLN A 164 -0.33 -20.16 -6.67
N ARG A 165 -0.12 -21.36 -6.12
CA ARG A 165 -0.54 -21.67 -4.75
C ARG A 165 0.17 -20.76 -3.75
N THR A 166 -0.53 -20.41 -2.68
CA THR A 166 0.01 -19.58 -1.60
C THR A 166 0.15 -20.36 -0.30
N LYS A 167 0.92 -19.82 0.66
CA LYS A 167 1.10 -20.43 2.00
C LYS A 167 -0.24 -20.65 2.72
N PHE A 168 -1.23 -19.79 2.46
CA PHE A 168 -2.48 -19.74 3.21
C PHE A 168 -3.74 -20.08 2.40
N ASP A 169 -3.61 -20.75 1.25
CA ASP A 169 -4.77 -21.19 0.43
C ASP A 169 -5.86 -21.93 1.25
N ARG A 170 -5.46 -22.71 2.27
CA ARG A 170 -6.38 -23.47 3.13
C ARG A 170 -7.18 -22.62 4.12
N HIS A 171 -6.76 -21.39 4.39
CA HIS A 171 -7.45 -20.46 5.29
C HIS A 171 -8.40 -19.52 4.54
N ALA A 172 -8.28 -19.42 3.22
CA ALA A 172 -9.09 -18.52 2.41
C ALA A 172 -10.49 -19.08 2.16
N ASP A 173 -11.50 -18.20 2.25
CA ASP A 173 -12.87 -18.49 1.86
C ASP A 173 -13.02 -18.63 0.34
N LEU A 174 -12.17 -17.93 -0.43
CA LEU A 174 -12.15 -17.99 -1.89
C LEU A 174 -10.72 -17.86 -2.41
N VAL A 175 -10.33 -18.78 -3.28
CA VAL A 175 -9.06 -18.73 -4.02
C VAL A 175 -9.34 -18.64 -5.51
N ILE A 176 -8.79 -17.62 -6.18
CA ILE A 176 -8.92 -17.39 -7.62
C ILE A 176 -7.55 -17.49 -8.28
N HIS A 177 -7.37 -18.52 -9.12
CA HIS A 177 -6.14 -18.70 -9.90
C HIS A 177 -6.23 -18.03 -11.26
N HIS A 178 -5.97 -16.72 -11.30
CA HIS A 178 -6.01 -15.95 -12.54
C HIS A 178 -5.12 -14.70 -12.47
N TYR A 179 -4.87 -14.08 -13.62
CA TYR A 179 -4.22 -12.77 -13.70
C TYR A 179 -5.03 -11.71 -12.93
N VAL A 180 -4.36 -11.00 -12.01
CA VAL A 180 -4.97 -10.00 -11.12
C VAL A 180 -5.71 -8.91 -11.91
N ASP A 181 -5.08 -8.36 -12.96
CA ASP A 181 -5.71 -7.33 -13.81
C ASP A 181 -7.05 -7.82 -14.38
N LYS A 182 -7.13 -9.07 -14.83
CA LYS A 182 -8.38 -9.60 -15.38
C LYS A 182 -9.47 -9.76 -14.32
N VAL A 183 -9.09 -10.18 -13.11
CA VAL A 183 -10.04 -10.30 -11.99
C VAL A 183 -10.52 -8.91 -11.56
N MET A 184 -9.62 -7.94 -11.46
CA MET A 184 -9.96 -6.56 -11.10
C MET A 184 -10.85 -5.88 -12.15
N GLU A 185 -10.65 -6.14 -13.44
CA GLU A 185 -11.56 -5.69 -14.50
C GLU A 185 -12.99 -6.20 -14.27
N LEU A 186 -13.15 -7.50 -13.98
CA LEU A 186 -14.44 -8.12 -13.74
C LEU A 186 -15.09 -7.57 -12.46
N ILE A 187 -14.32 -7.37 -11.39
CA ILE A 187 -14.81 -6.75 -10.15
C ILE A 187 -15.30 -5.33 -10.43
N CYS A 188 -14.52 -4.52 -11.15
CA CYS A 188 -14.92 -3.16 -11.50
C CYS A 188 -16.20 -3.13 -12.35
N GLN A 189 -16.36 -4.07 -13.28
CA GLN A 189 -17.58 -4.22 -14.06
C GLN A 189 -18.80 -4.54 -13.18
N GLN A 190 -18.66 -5.48 -12.25
CA GLN A 190 -19.75 -5.85 -11.32
C GLN A 190 -20.13 -4.70 -10.39
N LEU A 191 -19.15 -3.92 -9.93
CA LEU A 191 -19.37 -2.76 -9.06
C LEU A 191 -19.71 -1.47 -9.83
N MET A 192 -19.81 -1.54 -11.17
CA MET A 192 -20.04 -0.39 -12.04
C MET A 192 -19.02 0.75 -11.82
N ILE A 193 -17.76 0.38 -11.54
CA ILE A 193 -16.64 1.29 -11.34
C ILE A 193 -15.92 1.50 -12.68
N GLN A 194 -15.84 2.76 -13.11
CA GLN A 194 -15.00 3.16 -14.23
C GLN A 194 -13.61 3.55 -13.72
N VAL A 195 -12.58 2.92 -14.28
CA VAL A 195 -11.17 3.18 -13.93
C VAL A 195 -10.56 4.08 -15.00
N ALA A 196 -10.10 5.27 -14.60
CA ALA A 196 -9.41 6.18 -15.50
C ALA A 196 -8.03 5.64 -15.90
N PRO A 197 -7.53 5.93 -17.12
CA PRO A 197 -6.18 5.56 -17.52
C PRO A 197 -5.13 6.32 -16.68
N PHE A 198 -3.93 5.76 -16.59
CA PHE A 198 -2.82 6.42 -15.91
C PHE A 198 -2.41 7.72 -16.60
N GLU A 199 -2.40 8.82 -15.85
CA GLU A 199 -1.94 10.14 -16.29
C GLU A 199 -0.58 10.47 -15.68
N SER A 200 0.46 10.55 -16.51
CA SER A 200 1.82 10.84 -16.05
C SER A 200 1.98 12.20 -15.38
N ALA A 201 1.05 13.13 -15.60
CA ALA A 201 1.05 14.45 -14.96
C ALA A 201 0.67 14.38 -13.47
N LEU A 202 0.02 13.30 -13.03
CA LEU A 202 -0.36 13.06 -11.64
C LEU A 202 0.69 12.23 -10.89
N ASP A 203 1.71 11.70 -11.56
CA ASP A 203 2.78 10.91 -10.95
C ASP A 203 3.68 11.81 -10.07
N PRO A 204 3.69 11.64 -8.74
CA PRO A 204 4.48 12.50 -7.86
C PRO A 204 5.98 12.46 -8.14
N THR A 205 6.47 11.37 -8.76
CA THR A 205 7.89 11.21 -9.14
C THR A 205 8.26 11.98 -10.42
N LYS A 206 7.30 12.62 -11.10
CA LYS A 206 7.57 13.44 -12.29
C LYS A 206 7.63 14.94 -12.01
N SER A 207 7.54 15.34 -10.75
CA SER A 207 7.72 16.73 -10.33
C SER A 207 9.16 17.21 -10.57
N CYS A 208 9.33 18.52 -10.78
CA CYS A 208 10.62 19.16 -11.01
C CYS A 208 11.50 19.28 -9.76
N HIS A 209 10.99 18.94 -8.58
CA HIS A 209 11.73 18.99 -7.32
C HIS A 209 12.32 17.60 -7.01
N ASP A 210 13.61 17.55 -6.67
CA ASP A 210 14.32 16.28 -6.44
C ASP A 210 13.86 15.54 -5.16
N LEU A 211 13.36 16.24 -4.14
CA LEU A 211 12.90 15.66 -2.86
C LEU A 211 11.63 16.37 -2.37
N ILE A 212 10.50 15.68 -2.42
CA ILE A 212 9.17 16.21 -2.03
C ILE A 212 8.70 15.51 -0.75
N PRO A 213 8.30 16.21 0.31
CA PRO A 213 7.83 15.56 1.55
C PRO A 213 6.68 14.56 1.31
N TRP A 214 6.77 13.39 1.95
CA TRP A 214 5.79 12.29 1.84
C TRP A 214 5.50 11.65 3.20
N ASN A 215 5.20 12.50 4.18
CA ASN A 215 4.88 12.07 5.54
C ASN A 215 3.40 11.75 5.66
N ARG A 216 3.05 10.78 6.50
CA ARG A 216 1.67 10.62 6.99
C ARG A 216 1.31 11.88 7.80
N ASN A 217 0.38 12.68 7.31
CA ASN A 217 -0.19 13.90 7.89
C ASN A 217 0.70 14.77 8.82
N ASP A 218 1.20 15.90 8.32
CA ASP A 218 1.20 17.17 9.09
C ASP A 218 -0.27 17.69 9.21
N PHE A 219 -1.20 16.91 9.80
CA PHE A 219 -2.61 17.28 9.95
C PHE A 219 -3.14 17.02 11.37
N ARG A 220 -3.42 18.12 12.10
CA ARG A 220 -4.30 18.13 13.28
C ARG A 220 -5.73 18.41 12.81
N PRO A 221 -6.75 17.67 13.26
CA PRO A 221 -8.11 17.89 12.82
C PRO A 221 -8.65 19.20 13.40
N THR A 222 -8.93 20.18 12.54
CA THR A 222 -10.08 21.06 12.77
C THR A 222 -10.99 20.94 11.57
N ILE A 223 -12.04 20.15 11.75
CA ILE A 223 -13.16 20.06 10.83
C ILE A 223 -13.80 21.44 10.77
N LYS A 224 -13.59 22.18 9.67
CA LYS A 224 -14.64 23.06 9.16
C LYS A 224 -15.27 22.35 7.97
N SER A 225 -16.51 21.96 8.22
CA SER A 225 -17.47 21.35 7.31
C SER A 225 -17.37 21.89 5.89
N ARG A 226 -17.13 21.00 4.94
CA ARG A 226 -17.26 21.25 3.51
C ARG A 226 -18.73 21.13 3.10
N ASN A 227 -19.57 21.99 3.67
CA ASN A 227 -20.84 22.39 3.07
C ASN A 227 -20.61 23.79 2.53
N GLU A 228 -20.09 23.87 1.30
CA GLU A 228 -20.12 25.04 0.43
C GLU A 228 -19.26 24.69 -0.78
N LEU A 229 -19.93 24.37 -1.89
CA LEU A 229 -19.58 24.72 -3.28
C LEU A 229 -20.57 23.97 -4.20
N LEU A 230 -21.66 24.68 -4.48
CA LEU A 230 -22.53 24.67 -5.68
C LEU A 230 -22.92 23.32 -6.31
#